data_AF-A0A0J1FH31-F1
#
_entry.id   AF-A0A0J1FH31-F1
#
_cell.length_a   1.000
_cell.length_b   1.000
_cell.length_c   1.000
_cell.angle_alpha   90.00
_cell.angle_beta   90.00
_cell.angle_gamma   90.00
#
_symmetry.space_group_name_H-M   'P 1'
#
loop_
_entity.id
_entity.type
_entity.pdbx_description
1 polymer ?
#
loop_
_entity_poly.entity_id
_entity_poly.type
_entity_poly.pdbx_seq_one_letter_code
_entity_poly.pdbx_strand_id
1 'polypeptide(L)'
;MKQYVKNLETGKIELHFEKDEYQALTAEQKTELKRFFLWSRFAQAWVSKSAKDHFHAVRIAEKLGFTGEEKRGERLSFAETVERKQERAERKAERYEQYAENAEKRGKAMQTELERYHGDIAFFTQPIIPGHSGSEAFARSRDRIMNRYHKGFDEYAKSEYYANRAEAARATAQSQEFSDPVYLNNRIEEAQANIRRFERAIAQAEKTGNQSWKEELIAKLQFETDKLSYFKDCLAKTGTPLEEKRVFTREEIKPGYLINVGGCWNKVLKTNPKTVQYESLEERFKGYKCLCYYADIKDLQIPENWVEETVQVGNPFVVGDIVVTTYTDNNRIADAFQIVKTTGQTVTIRRIRVQSGAPVPNAFVSDKQERHSVKLDRSGKIAVNGQHNYLYKYTA
;
A
#
# COMPACT_ATOMS: atom_id res chain seq x y z
N MET A 1 3.76 -36.93 -28.58
CA MET A 1 3.71 -35.50 -28.21
C MET A 1 4.34 -35.35 -26.85
N LYS A 2 5.22 -34.37 -26.67
CA LYS A 2 5.91 -34.16 -25.39
C LYS A 2 5.04 -33.31 -24.48
N GLN A 3 5.02 -33.62 -23.18
CA GLN A 3 4.25 -32.87 -22.19
C GLN A 3 5.19 -32.10 -21.27
N TYR A 4 4.82 -30.87 -20.92
CA TYR A 4 5.50 -30.14 -19.86
C TYR A 4 4.84 -30.47 -18.51
N VAL A 5 5.62 -30.45 -17.44
CA VAL A 5 5.11 -30.75 -16.10
C VAL A 5 4.69 -29.45 -15.43
N LYS A 6 3.42 -29.34 -15.05
CA LYS A 6 2.90 -28.29 -14.17
C LYS A 6 2.99 -28.79 -12.73
N ASN A 7 4.02 -28.32 -12.02
CA ASN A 7 4.26 -28.66 -10.63
C ASN A 7 3.29 -27.87 -9.73
N LEU A 8 2.33 -28.55 -9.12
CA LEU A 8 1.26 -27.93 -8.33
C LEU A 8 1.76 -27.40 -6.97
N GLU A 9 2.84 -27.95 -6.43
CA GLU A 9 3.43 -27.48 -5.18
C GLU A 9 4.16 -26.14 -5.35
N THR A 10 4.82 -25.94 -6.48
CA THR A 10 5.60 -24.71 -6.75
C THR A 10 4.85 -23.71 -7.63
N GLY A 11 3.79 -24.17 -8.30
CA GLY A 11 3.09 -23.44 -9.35
C GLY A 11 3.92 -23.27 -10.63
N LYS A 12 5.10 -23.88 -10.76
CA LYS A 12 6.00 -23.68 -11.89
C LYS A 12 5.80 -24.73 -12.99
N ILE A 13 6.26 -24.40 -14.19
CA ILE A 13 6.34 -25.32 -15.32
C ILE A 13 7.76 -25.86 -15.42
N GLU A 14 7.89 -27.16 -15.65
CA GLU A 14 9.15 -27.86 -15.83
C GLU A 14 9.22 -28.49 -17.23
N LEU A 15 10.30 -28.18 -17.95
CA LEU A 15 10.64 -28.80 -19.22
C LEU A 15 11.79 -29.77 -19.01
N HIS A 16 11.48 -31.05 -19.15
CA HIS A 16 12.43 -32.15 -19.04
C HIS A 16 12.95 -32.46 -20.45
N PHE A 17 14.28 -32.47 -20.63
CA PHE A 17 14.93 -32.78 -21.90
C PHE A 17 15.87 -33.96 -21.71
N GLU A 18 15.97 -34.81 -22.72
CA GLU A 18 17.13 -35.68 -22.82
C GLU A 18 18.38 -34.86 -23.16
N LYS A 19 19.56 -35.36 -22.80
CA LYS A 19 20.82 -34.63 -22.98
C LYS A 19 21.04 -34.26 -24.46
N ASP A 20 20.82 -35.22 -25.35
CA ASP A 20 21.06 -35.05 -26.79
C ASP A 20 20.04 -34.11 -27.42
N GLU A 21 18.79 -34.16 -26.95
CA GLU A 21 17.71 -33.25 -27.36
C GLU A 21 18.05 -31.80 -27.02
N TYR A 22 18.50 -31.53 -25.79
CA TYR A 22 18.92 -30.17 -25.41
C TYR A 22 20.16 -29.72 -26.22
N GLN A 23 21.09 -30.62 -26.51
CA GLN A 23 22.27 -30.28 -27.30
C GLN A 23 21.91 -29.90 -28.73
N ALA A 24 20.93 -30.60 -29.32
CA ALA A 24 20.42 -30.33 -30.67
C ALA A 24 19.70 -28.98 -30.82
N LEU A 25 19.27 -28.33 -29.71
CA LEU A 25 18.67 -27.00 -29.78
C LEU A 25 19.64 -25.95 -30.35
N THR A 26 19.13 -25.09 -31.23
CA THR A 26 19.91 -23.99 -31.79
C THR A 26 20.30 -22.96 -30.72
N ALA A 27 21.30 -22.12 -31.01
CA ALA A 27 21.73 -21.07 -30.08
C ALA A 27 20.58 -20.07 -29.76
N GLU A 28 19.72 -19.79 -30.75
CA GLU A 28 18.55 -18.93 -30.60
C GLU A 28 17.50 -19.58 -29.69
N GLN A 29 17.18 -20.86 -29.90
CA GLN A 29 16.26 -21.61 -29.04
C GLN A 29 16.75 -21.67 -27.59
N LYS A 30 18.05 -21.95 -27.38
CA LYS A 30 18.67 -21.93 -26.04
C LYS A 30 18.58 -20.56 -25.39
N THR A 31 18.71 -19.48 -26.16
CA THR A 31 18.59 -18.10 -25.66
C THR A 31 17.15 -17.79 -25.26
N GLU A 32 16.17 -18.15 -26.10
CA GLU A 32 14.75 -17.95 -25.82
C GLU A 32 14.29 -18.74 -24.59
N LEU A 33 14.74 -20.00 -24.46
CA LEU A 33 14.51 -20.83 -23.28
C LEU A 33 15.03 -20.15 -22.00
N LYS A 34 16.28 -19.68 -22.00
CA LYS A 34 16.91 -19.00 -20.84
C LYS A 34 16.23 -17.68 -20.46
N ARG A 35 15.45 -17.05 -21.36
CA ARG A 35 14.69 -15.85 -21.01
C ARG A 35 13.59 -16.16 -20.00
N PHE A 36 12.86 -17.26 -20.16
CA PHE A 36 11.70 -17.60 -19.34
C PHE A 36 11.91 -18.77 -18.38
N PHE A 37 12.99 -19.53 -18.53
CA PHE A 37 13.31 -20.69 -17.71
C PHE A 37 14.71 -20.58 -17.08
N LEU A 38 14.89 -21.30 -15.97
CA LEU A 38 16.16 -21.49 -15.28
C LEU A 38 16.39 -22.98 -15.09
N TRP A 39 17.61 -23.44 -15.35
CA TRP A 39 17.98 -24.82 -15.05
C TRP A 39 17.99 -25.04 -13.53
N SER A 40 17.22 -26.01 -13.06
CA SER A 40 17.19 -26.43 -11.66
C SER A 40 17.93 -27.75 -11.50
N ARG A 41 19.00 -27.76 -10.71
CA ARG A 41 19.71 -29.00 -10.34
C ARG A 41 18.87 -29.93 -9.45
N PHE A 42 17.88 -29.39 -8.75
CA PHE A 42 17.00 -30.20 -7.89
C PHE A 42 15.93 -30.92 -8.71
N ALA A 43 15.26 -30.19 -9.61
CA ALA A 43 14.25 -30.77 -10.49
C ALA A 43 14.85 -31.51 -11.70
N GLN A 44 16.16 -31.34 -11.95
CA GLN A 44 16.85 -31.84 -13.16
C GLN A 44 16.11 -31.41 -14.44
N ALA A 45 15.58 -30.19 -14.44
CA ALA A 45 14.72 -29.67 -15.49
C ALA A 45 14.89 -28.15 -15.67
N TRP A 46 14.44 -27.65 -16.82
CA TRP A 46 14.27 -26.21 -17.02
C TRP A 46 12.97 -25.76 -16.39
N VAL A 47 13.06 -24.96 -15.33
CA VAL A 47 11.92 -24.52 -14.51
C VAL A 47 11.56 -23.08 -14.83
N SER A 48 10.27 -22.79 -15.00
CA SER A 48 9.80 -21.44 -15.33
C SER A 48 10.19 -20.42 -14.26
N LYS A 49 10.54 -19.21 -14.70
CA LYS A 49 10.79 -18.08 -13.79
C LYS A 49 9.50 -17.61 -13.12
N SER A 50 8.38 -17.63 -13.84
CA SER A 50 7.05 -17.33 -13.30
C SER A 50 6.43 -18.53 -12.59
N ALA A 51 5.57 -18.24 -11.61
CA ALA A 51 4.81 -19.24 -10.84
C ALA A 51 3.27 -19.08 -10.97
N LYS A 52 2.80 -18.05 -11.70
CA LYS A 52 1.38 -17.76 -11.88
C LYS A 52 1.04 -17.45 -13.34
N ASP A 53 1.71 -16.46 -13.92
CA ASP A 53 1.52 -16.10 -15.33
C ASP A 53 2.49 -16.88 -16.21
N HIS A 54 1.98 -17.92 -16.86
CA HIS A 54 2.78 -18.83 -17.67
C HIS A 54 2.67 -18.56 -19.17
N PHE A 55 2.00 -17.49 -19.60
CA PHE A 55 1.70 -17.26 -21.01
C PHE A 55 2.93 -17.40 -21.92
N HIS A 56 4.02 -16.70 -21.58
CA HIS A 56 5.27 -16.80 -22.34
C HIS A 56 5.96 -18.15 -22.16
N ALA A 57 5.93 -18.73 -20.96
CA ALA A 57 6.58 -20.01 -20.69
C ALA A 57 5.94 -21.15 -21.50
N VAL A 58 4.60 -21.19 -21.57
CA VAL A 58 3.83 -22.16 -22.37
C VAL A 58 4.13 -21.98 -23.85
N ARG A 59 4.14 -20.74 -24.37
CA ARG A 59 4.46 -20.49 -25.78
C ARG A 59 5.88 -20.95 -26.16
N ILE A 60 6.86 -20.77 -25.27
CA ILE A 60 8.21 -21.29 -25.51
C ILE A 60 8.22 -22.82 -25.47
N ALA A 61 7.51 -23.43 -24.51
CA ALA A 61 7.37 -24.88 -24.43
C ALA A 61 6.77 -25.46 -25.73
N GLU A 62 5.69 -24.86 -26.25
CA GLU A 62 5.04 -25.24 -27.51
C GLU A 62 6.01 -25.16 -28.70
N LYS A 63 6.77 -24.06 -28.84
CA LYS A 63 7.81 -23.91 -29.87
C LYS A 63 8.88 -24.99 -29.80
N LEU A 64 9.15 -25.52 -28.61
CA LEU A 64 10.11 -26.58 -28.35
C LEU A 64 9.47 -27.98 -28.40
N GLY A 65 8.22 -28.11 -28.84
CA GLY A 65 7.52 -29.38 -29.05
C GLY A 65 6.76 -29.92 -27.84
N PHE A 66 6.62 -29.14 -26.77
CA PHE A 66 5.82 -29.49 -25.61
C PHE A 66 4.38 -28.99 -25.79
N THR A 67 3.47 -29.87 -26.19
CA THR A 67 2.10 -29.51 -26.58
C THR A 67 1.02 -29.95 -25.59
N GLY A 68 1.39 -30.67 -24.53
CA GLY A 68 0.46 -31.07 -23.46
C GLY A 68 0.94 -30.67 -22.07
N GLU A 69 0.00 -30.60 -21.12
CA GLU A 69 0.24 -30.31 -19.71
C GLU A 69 0.05 -31.59 -18.87
N GLU A 70 1.08 -31.99 -18.13
CA GLU A 70 1.00 -33.02 -17.08
C GLU A 70 1.01 -32.31 -15.72
N LYS A 71 -0.07 -32.42 -14.94
CA LYS A 71 -0.10 -31.88 -13.56
C LYS A 71 0.54 -32.88 -12.60
N ARG A 72 1.52 -32.43 -11.82
CA ARG A 72 2.26 -33.27 -10.86
C ARG A 72 2.27 -32.66 -9.46
N GLY A 73 2.11 -33.53 -8.46
CA GLY A 73 2.05 -33.16 -7.05
C GLY A 73 0.69 -32.61 -6.66
N GLU A 74 0.58 -32.15 -5.43
CA GLU A 74 -0.64 -31.55 -4.88
C GLU A 74 -0.45 -30.05 -4.66
N ARG A 75 -1.55 -29.30 -4.70
CA ARG A 75 -1.52 -27.89 -4.35
C ARG A 75 -1.33 -27.77 -2.84
N LEU A 76 -0.28 -27.08 -2.43
CA LEU A 76 -0.09 -26.71 -1.03
C LEU A 76 -1.20 -25.76 -0.56
N SER A 77 -1.61 -25.92 0.69
CA SER A 77 -2.39 -24.91 1.39
C SER A 77 -1.61 -23.59 1.48
N PHE A 78 -2.34 -22.50 1.76
CA PHE A 78 -1.70 -21.20 1.95
C PHE A 78 -0.73 -21.23 3.15
N ALA A 79 -1.11 -21.91 4.24
CA ALA A 79 -0.28 -22.08 5.44
C ALA A 79 1.05 -22.79 5.11
N GLU A 80 1.01 -23.95 4.44
CA GLU A 80 2.21 -24.69 4.04
C GLU A 80 3.09 -23.89 3.08
N THR A 81 2.49 -23.07 2.22
CA THR A 81 3.24 -22.17 1.33
C THR A 81 4.00 -21.12 2.12
N VAL A 82 3.41 -20.59 3.19
CA VAL A 82 4.05 -19.65 4.11
C VAL A 82 5.16 -20.36 4.88
N GLU A 83 4.90 -21.52 5.48
CA GLU A 83 5.90 -22.30 6.23
C GLU A 83 7.11 -22.64 5.36
N ARG A 84 6.91 -23.15 4.14
CA ARG A 84 8.03 -23.41 3.21
C ARG A 84 8.82 -22.13 2.86
N LYS A 85 8.18 -20.96 2.82
CA LYS A 85 8.86 -19.68 2.63
C LYS A 85 9.69 -19.32 3.86
N GLN A 86 9.16 -19.55 5.06
CA GLN A 86 9.86 -19.34 6.34
C GLN A 86 11.08 -20.27 6.44
N GLU A 87 10.92 -21.57 6.26
CA GLU A 87 12.02 -22.56 6.29
C GLU A 87 13.12 -22.26 5.26
N ARG A 88 12.74 -21.77 4.07
CA ARG A 88 13.71 -21.35 3.05
C ARG A 88 14.47 -20.10 3.48
N ALA A 89 13.80 -19.19 4.17
CA ALA A 89 14.42 -17.98 4.71
C ALA A 89 15.33 -18.30 5.90
N GLU A 90 14.95 -19.22 6.78
CA GLU A 90 15.77 -19.72 7.90
C GLU A 90 17.06 -20.37 7.40
N ARG A 91 16.96 -21.38 6.53
CA ARG A 91 18.15 -22.02 5.92
C ARG A 91 19.06 -21.04 5.18
N LYS A 92 18.48 -19.96 4.64
CA LYS A 92 19.24 -18.90 3.99
C LYS A 92 19.92 -17.99 5.01
N ALA A 93 19.27 -17.69 6.14
CA ALA A 93 19.87 -16.98 7.25
C ALA A 93 21.07 -17.74 7.82
N GLU A 94 20.88 -19.01 8.19
CA GLU A 94 21.94 -19.88 8.73
C GLU A 94 23.17 -19.93 7.82
N ARG A 95 22.94 -20.07 6.51
CA ARG A 95 24.03 -20.09 5.52
C ARG A 95 24.80 -18.76 5.49
N TYR A 96 24.09 -17.63 5.57
CA TYR A 96 24.74 -16.34 5.56
C TYR A 96 25.44 -16.03 6.88
N GLU A 97 24.91 -16.47 8.02
CA GLU A 97 25.60 -16.42 9.32
C GLU A 97 26.90 -17.21 9.24
N GLN A 98 26.87 -18.43 8.71
CA GLN A 98 28.07 -19.22 8.49
C GLN A 98 29.09 -18.51 7.57
N TYR A 99 28.64 -17.84 6.51
CA TYR A 99 29.52 -17.07 5.63
C TYR A 99 30.12 -15.84 6.33
N ALA A 100 29.33 -15.17 7.18
CA ALA A 100 29.78 -14.03 7.97
C ALA A 100 30.86 -14.47 8.97
N GLU A 101 30.61 -15.53 9.74
CA GLU A 101 31.58 -16.09 10.69
C GLU A 101 32.87 -16.55 10.00
N ASN A 102 32.75 -17.23 8.86
CA ASN A 102 33.93 -17.66 8.11
C ASN A 102 34.74 -16.49 7.57
N ALA A 103 34.08 -15.41 7.14
CA ALA A 103 34.76 -14.19 6.69
C ALA A 103 35.45 -13.48 7.87
N GLU A 104 34.78 -13.38 9.02
CA GLU A 104 35.36 -12.81 10.24
C GLU A 104 36.59 -13.60 10.70
N LYS A 105 36.51 -14.94 10.74
CA LYS A 105 37.65 -15.82 11.06
C LYS A 105 38.82 -15.61 10.10
N ARG A 106 38.57 -15.43 8.79
CA ARG A 106 39.61 -15.11 7.80
C ARG A 106 40.21 -13.72 8.04
N GLY A 107 39.37 -12.70 8.30
CA GLY A 107 39.82 -11.35 8.63
C GLY A 107 40.75 -11.34 9.84
N LYS A 108 40.33 -11.98 10.94
CA LYS A 108 41.13 -12.13 12.16
C LYS A 108 42.47 -12.82 11.90
N ALA A 109 42.44 -13.94 11.17
CA ALA A 109 43.66 -14.68 10.80
C ALA A 109 44.60 -13.89 9.87
N MET A 110 44.10 -12.88 9.15
CA MET A 110 44.94 -11.97 8.36
C MET A 110 45.60 -10.89 9.21
N GLN A 111 44.99 -10.48 10.33
CA GLN A 111 45.57 -9.48 11.24
C GLN A 111 46.59 -10.05 12.22
N THR A 112 46.49 -11.34 12.57
CA THR A 112 47.33 -12.01 13.58
C THR A 112 48.84 -11.81 13.39
N GLU A 113 49.31 -11.71 12.14
CA GLU A 113 50.74 -11.49 11.88
C GLU A 113 51.19 -10.07 12.26
N LEU A 114 50.41 -9.04 11.92
CA LEU A 114 50.69 -7.66 12.31
C LEU A 114 50.52 -7.47 13.82
N GLU A 115 49.54 -8.14 14.42
CA GLU A 115 49.27 -8.08 15.85
C GLU A 115 50.48 -8.48 16.71
N ARG A 116 51.32 -9.41 16.22
CA ARG A 116 52.56 -9.82 16.92
C ARG A 116 53.58 -8.70 17.05
N TYR A 117 53.50 -7.69 16.19
CA TYR A 117 54.37 -6.51 16.23
C TYR A 117 53.75 -5.37 17.03
N HIS A 118 52.59 -5.55 17.68
CA HIS A 118 52.07 -4.54 18.61
C HIS A 118 53.09 -4.22 19.70
N GLY A 119 53.44 -2.94 19.83
CA GLY A 119 54.46 -2.47 20.77
C GLY A 119 55.88 -2.44 20.21
N ASP A 120 56.15 -3.06 19.06
CA ASP A 120 57.42 -2.94 18.35
C ASP A 120 57.41 -1.66 17.48
N ILE A 121 57.77 -0.53 18.09
CA ILE A 121 57.84 0.76 17.40
C ILE A 121 58.86 0.72 16.25
N ALA A 122 59.92 -0.09 16.35
CA ALA A 122 60.95 -0.17 15.32
C ALA A 122 60.39 -0.78 14.03
N PHE A 123 59.53 -1.81 14.13
CA PHE A 123 58.86 -2.38 12.97
C PHE A 123 58.09 -1.33 12.14
N PHE A 124 57.38 -0.42 12.81
CA PHE A 124 56.55 0.60 12.16
C PHE A 124 57.34 1.81 11.68
N THR A 125 58.39 2.21 12.40
CA THR A 125 59.03 3.52 12.22
C THR A 125 60.42 3.46 11.58
N GLN A 126 61.05 2.28 11.50
CA GLN A 126 62.39 2.18 10.94
C GLN A 126 62.41 2.67 9.48
N PRO A 127 63.32 3.61 9.12
CA PRO A 127 63.45 4.10 7.77
C PRO A 127 63.98 3.02 6.83
N ILE A 128 63.45 2.99 5.60
CA ILE A 128 63.96 2.12 4.54
C ILE A 128 65.04 2.91 3.78
N ILE A 129 66.28 2.43 3.84
CA ILE A 129 67.45 3.08 3.24
C ILE A 129 67.91 2.25 2.03
N PRO A 130 67.78 2.77 0.80
CA PRO A 130 68.25 2.09 -0.40
C PRO A 130 69.74 1.72 -0.32
N GLY A 131 70.10 0.50 -0.72
CA GLY A 131 71.49 0.01 -0.69
C GLY A 131 72.02 -0.45 0.67
N HIS A 132 71.26 -0.28 1.77
CA HIS A 132 71.64 -0.83 3.07
C HIS A 132 71.29 -2.33 3.14
N SER A 133 72.23 -3.16 3.61
CA SER A 133 72.02 -4.61 3.76
C SER A 133 70.76 -4.88 4.61
N GLY A 134 69.86 -5.72 4.09
CA GLY A 134 68.61 -6.12 4.74
C GLY A 134 67.44 -5.12 4.68
N SER A 135 67.66 -3.86 4.28
CA SER A 135 66.61 -2.82 4.32
C SER A 135 65.48 -3.06 3.31
N GLU A 136 65.83 -3.47 2.08
CA GLU A 136 64.83 -3.80 1.05
C GLU A 136 64.04 -5.09 1.37
N ALA A 137 64.70 -6.08 1.99
CA ALA A 137 64.04 -7.31 2.43
C ALA A 137 63.05 -7.03 3.55
N PHE A 138 63.43 -6.18 4.51
CA PHE A 138 62.54 -5.68 5.57
C PHE A 138 61.34 -4.91 4.99
N ALA A 139 61.58 -3.98 4.05
CA ALA A 139 60.52 -3.24 3.36
C ALA A 139 59.48 -4.17 2.71
N ARG A 140 59.92 -5.15 1.91
CA ARG A 140 59.02 -6.12 1.26
C ARG A 140 58.26 -6.97 2.27
N SER A 141 58.89 -7.35 3.39
CA SER A 141 58.22 -8.09 4.47
C SER A 141 57.13 -7.26 5.11
N ARG A 142 57.45 -6.02 5.49
CA ARG A 142 56.49 -5.06 6.07
C ARG A 142 55.32 -4.81 5.13
N ASP A 143 55.59 -4.57 3.85
CA ASP A 143 54.54 -4.35 2.84
C ASP A 143 53.65 -5.60 2.68
N ARG A 144 54.22 -6.81 2.72
CA ARG A 144 53.43 -8.05 2.68
C ARG A 144 52.48 -8.15 3.88
N ILE A 145 52.98 -7.86 5.07
CA ILE A 145 52.20 -7.88 6.32
C ILE A 145 51.10 -6.82 6.27
N MET A 146 51.42 -5.59 5.86
CA MET A 146 50.44 -4.49 5.73
C MET A 146 49.39 -4.78 4.66
N ASN A 147 49.77 -5.32 3.51
CA ASN A 147 48.83 -5.72 2.47
C ASN A 147 47.90 -6.85 2.94
N ARG A 148 48.42 -7.81 3.73
CA ARG A 148 47.62 -8.86 4.34
C ARG A 148 46.63 -8.28 5.35
N TYR A 149 47.09 -7.34 6.18
CA TYR A 149 46.24 -6.61 7.13
C TYR A 149 45.11 -5.84 6.43
N HIS A 150 45.40 -5.12 5.33
CA HIS A 150 44.39 -4.44 4.53
C HIS A 150 43.35 -5.39 3.94
N LYS A 151 43.77 -6.53 3.40
CA LYS A 151 42.84 -7.58 2.94
C LYS A 151 41.98 -8.15 4.07
N GLY A 152 42.45 -8.09 5.32
CA GLY A 152 41.67 -8.41 6.50
C GLY A 152 40.43 -7.54 6.62
N PHE A 153 40.55 -6.23 6.36
CA PHE A 153 39.39 -5.32 6.34
C PHE A 153 38.39 -5.65 5.24
N ASP A 154 38.85 -6.07 4.05
CA ASP A 154 37.94 -6.54 3.00
C ASP A 154 37.15 -7.78 3.44
N GLU A 155 37.76 -8.69 4.22
CA GLU A 155 37.05 -9.84 4.79
C GLU A 155 36.06 -9.43 5.88
N TYR A 156 36.37 -8.43 6.71
CA TYR A 156 35.41 -7.87 7.66
C TYR A 156 34.22 -7.22 6.96
N ALA A 157 34.45 -6.45 5.88
CA ALA A 157 33.38 -5.88 5.07
C ALA A 157 32.48 -6.97 4.44
N LYS A 158 33.06 -8.09 4.00
CA LYS A 158 32.29 -9.27 3.56
C LYS A 158 31.48 -9.88 4.70
N SER A 159 32.05 -9.95 5.90
CA SER A 159 31.35 -10.46 7.08
C SER A 159 30.10 -9.63 7.37
N GLU A 160 30.23 -8.30 7.44
CA GLU A 160 29.11 -7.37 7.63
C GLU A 160 28.05 -7.51 6.53
N TYR A 161 28.49 -7.63 5.27
CA TYR A 161 27.57 -7.85 4.15
C TYR A 161 26.73 -9.11 4.33
N TYR A 162 27.34 -10.23 4.72
CA TYR A 162 26.62 -11.48 4.96
C TYR A 162 25.75 -11.42 6.22
N ALA A 163 26.20 -10.74 7.28
CA ALA A 163 25.43 -10.53 8.50
C ALA A 163 24.13 -9.75 8.20
N ASN A 164 24.21 -8.66 7.44
CA ASN A 164 23.04 -7.88 7.01
C ASN A 164 22.08 -8.73 6.14
N ARG A 165 22.62 -9.60 5.27
CA ARG A 165 21.80 -10.52 4.47
C ARG A 165 21.14 -11.61 5.31
N ALA A 166 21.79 -12.08 6.36
CA ALA A 166 21.22 -13.02 7.32
C ALA A 166 20.07 -12.37 8.10
N GLU A 167 20.24 -11.14 8.57
CA GLU A 167 19.19 -10.39 9.27
C GLU A 167 17.93 -10.20 8.41
N ALA A 168 18.09 -9.77 7.16
CA ALA A 168 16.96 -9.64 6.24
C ALA A 168 16.23 -10.99 5.99
N ALA A 169 17.00 -12.09 5.93
CA ALA A 169 16.43 -13.43 5.81
C ALA A 169 15.68 -13.85 7.10
N ARG A 170 16.23 -13.56 8.29
CA ARG A 170 15.57 -13.79 9.58
C ARG A 170 14.27 -13.01 9.73
N ALA A 171 14.24 -11.75 9.33
CA ALA A 171 13.02 -10.95 9.32
C ALA A 171 11.92 -11.60 8.45
N THR A 172 12.31 -12.17 7.31
CA THR A 172 11.38 -12.92 6.44
C THR A 172 10.91 -14.22 7.11
N ALA A 173 11.81 -14.95 7.76
CA ALA A 173 11.47 -16.17 8.49
C ALA A 173 10.45 -15.92 9.61
N GLN A 174 10.68 -14.88 10.41
CA GLN A 174 9.79 -14.48 11.49
C GLN A 174 8.41 -14.01 11.02
N SER A 175 8.29 -13.63 9.74
CA SER A 175 7.03 -13.21 9.11
C SER A 175 6.26 -12.16 9.93
N GLN A 176 6.98 -11.11 10.35
CA GLN A 176 6.45 -10.02 11.20
C GLN A 176 5.19 -9.36 10.64
N GLU A 177 4.97 -9.42 9.32
CA GLU A 177 3.76 -8.94 8.66
C GLU A 177 2.48 -9.60 9.18
N PHE A 178 2.52 -10.86 9.62
CA PHE A 178 1.34 -11.56 10.16
C PHE A 178 1.03 -11.22 11.63
N SER A 179 1.78 -10.29 12.22
CA SER A 179 1.47 -9.71 13.53
C SER A 179 0.80 -8.35 13.43
N ASP A 180 0.75 -7.73 12.24
CA ASP A 180 0.12 -6.42 12.02
C ASP A 180 -1.39 -6.59 11.70
N PRO A 181 -2.30 -6.15 12.60
CA PRO A 181 -3.74 -6.27 12.37
C PRO A 181 -4.23 -5.51 11.13
N VAL A 182 -3.60 -4.39 10.77
CA VAL A 182 -3.99 -3.58 9.60
C VAL A 182 -3.67 -4.34 8.31
N TYR A 183 -2.47 -4.93 8.23
CA TYR A 183 -2.07 -5.78 7.12
C TYR A 183 -3.04 -6.97 6.96
N LEU A 184 -3.33 -7.67 8.06
CA LEU A 184 -4.22 -8.83 8.08
C LEU A 184 -5.64 -8.47 7.61
N ASN A 185 -6.22 -7.38 8.13
CA ASN A 185 -7.54 -6.90 7.72
C ASN A 185 -7.60 -6.58 6.22
N ASN A 186 -6.60 -5.89 5.67
CA ASN A 186 -6.53 -5.60 4.24
C ASN A 186 -6.43 -6.88 3.38
N ARG A 187 -5.66 -7.86 3.85
CA ARG A 187 -5.53 -9.17 3.16
C ARG A 187 -6.80 -10.02 3.25
N ILE A 188 -7.52 -9.95 4.36
CA ILE A 188 -8.84 -10.58 4.55
C ILE A 188 -9.85 -9.97 3.55
N GLU A 189 -9.92 -8.64 3.44
CA GLU A 189 -10.80 -7.96 2.49
C GLU A 189 -10.48 -8.34 1.04
N GLU A 190 -9.19 -8.39 0.68
CA GLU A 190 -8.72 -8.82 -0.64
C GLU A 190 -9.16 -10.27 -0.94
N ALA A 191 -8.93 -11.19 -0.01
CA ALA A 191 -9.31 -12.60 -0.16
C ALA A 191 -10.84 -12.76 -0.31
N GLN A 192 -11.63 -12.06 0.51
CA GLN A 192 -13.09 -12.03 0.39
C GLN A 192 -13.56 -11.47 -0.96
N ALA A 193 -12.92 -10.42 -1.46
CA ALA A 193 -13.24 -9.83 -2.77
C ALA A 193 -12.93 -10.82 -3.91
N ASN A 194 -11.80 -11.53 -3.84
CA ASN A 194 -11.44 -12.57 -4.79
C ASN A 194 -12.41 -13.75 -4.76
N ILE A 195 -12.81 -14.21 -3.57
CA ILE A 195 -13.83 -15.26 -3.38
C ILE A 195 -15.12 -14.87 -4.11
N ARG A 196 -15.68 -13.69 -3.81
CA ARG A 196 -16.90 -13.19 -4.49
C ARG A 196 -16.74 -13.05 -6.01
N ARG A 197 -15.53 -12.75 -6.49
CA ARG A 197 -15.23 -12.69 -7.92
C ARG A 197 -15.22 -14.08 -8.54
N PHE A 198 -14.57 -15.06 -7.91
CA PHE A 198 -14.48 -16.42 -8.42
C PHE A 198 -15.82 -17.16 -8.35
N GLU A 199 -16.62 -16.97 -7.30
CA GLU A 199 -17.99 -17.50 -7.22
C GLU A 199 -18.85 -17.03 -8.40
N ARG A 200 -18.83 -15.72 -8.71
CA ARG A 200 -19.54 -15.17 -9.88
C ARG A 200 -19.02 -15.75 -11.20
N ALA A 201 -17.70 -15.92 -11.31
CA ALA A 201 -17.10 -16.52 -12.51
C ALA A 201 -17.47 -18.00 -12.65
N ILE A 202 -17.57 -18.76 -11.55
CA ILE A 202 -18.01 -20.16 -11.54
C ILE A 202 -19.45 -20.25 -12.03
N ALA A 203 -20.35 -19.42 -11.49
CA ALA A 203 -21.74 -19.38 -11.94
C ALA A 203 -21.87 -19.03 -13.44
N GLN A 204 -20.96 -18.21 -13.97
CA GLN A 204 -20.89 -17.93 -15.40
C GLN A 204 -20.36 -19.13 -16.19
N ALA A 205 -19.31 -19.79 -15.71
CA ALA A 205 -18.74 -20.99 -16.33
C ALA A 205 -19.79 -22.11 -16.46
N GLU A 206 -20.60 -22.29 -15.41
CA GLU A 206 -21.73 -23.23 -15.38
C GLU A 206 -22.77 -22.92 -16.46
N LYS A 207 -23.16 -21.65 -16.62
CA LYS A 207 -24.09 -21.24 -17.69
C LYS A 207 -23.55 -21.52 -19.09
N THR A 208 -22.23 -21.39 -19.27
CA THR A 208 -21.57 -21.63 -20.57
C THR A 208 -21.22 -23.11 -20.81
N GLY A 209 -21.39 -23.99 -19.83
CA GLY A 209 -21.00 -25.40 -19.93
C GLY A 209 -19.49 -25.66 -20.02
N ASN A 210 -18.65 -24.67 -19.71
CA ASN A 210 -17.19 -24.82 -19.80
C ASN A 210 -16.62 -25.47 -18.52
N GLN A 211 -16.57 -26.80 -18.52
CA GLN A 211 -16.14 -27.59 -17.38
C GLN A 211 -14.66 -27.36 -17.01
N SER A 212 -13.76 -27.23 -18.00
CA SER A 212 -12.33 -27.01 -17.75
C SER A 212 -12.07 -25.66 -17.05
N TRP A 213 -12.75 -24.60 -17.50
CA TRP A 213 -12.65 -23.28 -16.88
C TRP A 213 -13.24 -23.29 -15.45
N LYS A 214 -14.36 -23.99 -15.25
CA LYS A 214 -14.98 -24.16 -13.93
C LYS A 214 -14.02 -24.81 -12.94
N GLU A 215 -13.35 -25.90 -13.32
CA GLU A 215 -12.38 -26.60 -12.46
C GLU A 215 -11.20 -25.71 -12.07
N GLU A 216 -10.66 -24.91 -13.01
CA GLU A 216 -9.61 -23.94 -12.73
C GLU A 216 -10.07 -22.87 -11.72
N LEU A 217 -11.29 -22.36 -11.87
CA LEU A 217 -11.86 -21.37 -10.96
C LEU A 217 -12.11 -21.95 -9.56
N ILE A 218 -12.56 -23.19 -9.46
CA ILE A 218 -12.73 -23.89 -8.17
C ILE A 218 -11.39 -24.02 -7.44
N ALA A 219 -10.32 -24.39 -8.15
CA ALA A 219 -8.99 -24.46 -7.55
C ALA A 219 -8.50 -23.10 -7.03
N LYS A 220 -8.77 -22.00 -7.77
CA LYS A 220 -8.47 -20.63 -7.33
C LYS A 220 -9.32 -20.20 -6.13
N LEU A 221 -10.60 -20.59 -6.11
CA LEU A 221 -11.51 -20.32 -5.00
C LEU A 221 -11.01 -21.01 -3.72
N GLN A 222 -10.70 -22.31 -3.79
CA GLN A 222 -10.14 -23.07 -2.66
C GLN A 222 -8.89 -22.41 -2.11
N PHE A 223 -7.96 -21.96 -2.98
CA PHE A 223 -6.76 -21.26 -2.55
C PHE A 223 -7.06 -19.95 -1.80
N GLU A 224 -7.98 -19.12 -2.29
CA GLU A 224 -8.34 -17.88 -1.60
C GLU A 224 -9.12 -18.15 -0.29
N THR A 225 -9.89 -19.24 -0.21
CA THR A 225 -10.54 -19.67 1.03
C THR A 225 -9.51 -20.12 2.09
N ASP A 226 -8.49 -20.90 1.71
CA ASP A 226 -7.39 -21.26 2.61
C ASP A 226 -6.65 -20.01 3.12
N LYS A 227 -6.36 -19.09 2.20
CA LYS A 227 -5.71 -17.80 2.50
C LYS A 227 -6.56 -16.97 3.46
N LEU A 228 -7.87 -16.91 3.26
CA LEU A 228 -8.80 -16.24 4.17
C LEU A 228 -8.77 -16.87 5.56
N SER A 229 -8.84 -18.21 5.66
CA SER A 229 -8.78 -18.91 6.94
C SER A 229 -7.49 -18.59 7.68
N TYR A 230 -6.35 -18.73 6.99
CA TYR A 230 -5.03 -18.44 7.56
C TYR A 230 -4.94 -17.02 8.13
N PHE A 231 -5.36 -16.00 7.38
CA PHE A 231 -5.29 -14.62 7.87
C PHE A 231 -6.25 -14.35 9.04
N LYS A 232 -7.42 -14.98 9.08
CA LYS A 232 -8.32 -14.90 10.23
C LYS A 232 -7.69 -15.51 11.47
N ASP A 233 -7.03 -16.66 11.33
CA ASP A 233 -6.34 -17.32 12.43
C ASP A 233 -5.16 -16.47 12.95
N CYS A 234 -4.39 -15.85 12.04
CA CYS A 234 -3.36 -14.88 12.41
C CYS A 234 -3.94 -13.67 13.15
N LEU A 235 -5.06 -13.11 12.68
CA LEU A 235 -5.69 -11.95 13.32
C LEU A 235 -6.19 -12.31 14.72
N ALA A 236 -6.82 -13.48 14.88
CA ALA A 236 -7.25 -13.97 16.19
C ALA A 236 -6.09 -14.08 17.19
N LYS A 237 -4.89 -14.51 16.73
CA LYS A 237 -3.68 -14.56 17.57
C LYS A 237 -3.19 -13.19 18.03
N THR A 238 -3.51 -12.11 17.33
CA THR A 238 -3.17 -10.74 17.76
C THR A 238 -4.05 -10.24 18.92
N GLY A 239 -5.18 -10.91 19.20
CA GLY A 239 -6.19 -10.43 20.15
C GLY A 239 -7.07 -9.30 19.62
N THR A 240 -6.89 -8.88 18.36
CA THR A 240 -7.75 -7.89 17.71
C THR A 240 -9.04 -8.59 17.22
N PRO A 241 -10.24 -8.12 17.61
CA PRO A 241 -11.50 -8.65 17.11
C PRO A 241 -11.60 -8.59 15.58
N LEU A 242 -12.20 -9.62 14.96
CA LEU A 242 -12.36 -9.72 13.49
C LEU A 242 -13.16 -8.55 12.88
N GLU A 243 -14.00 -7.90 13.70
CA GLU A 243 -14.82 -6.75 13.31
C GLU A 243 -14.10 -5.40 13.51
N GLU A 244 -12.95 -5.40 14.19
CA GLU A 244 -12.14 -4.20 14.44
C GLU A 244 -11.07 -4.03 13.37
N LYS A 245 -11.49 -3.89 12.11
CA LYS A 245 -10.90 -2.78 11.37
C LYS A 245 -11.54 -1.56 12.00
N ARG A 246 -10.85 -0.90 12.93
CA ARG A 246 -11.32 0.38 13.51
C ARG A 246 -11.25 1.45 12.42
N VAL A 247 -12.07 1.28 11.37
CA VAL A 247 -12.30 2.26 10.33
C VAL A 247 -13.19 3.28 10.98
N PHE A 248 -12.57 4.33 11.49
CA PHE A 248 -13.33 5.48 11.92
C PHE A 248 -14.28 5.89 10.80
N THR A 249 -15.55 6.05 11.10
CA THR A 249 -16.56 6.45 10.13
C THR A 249 -16.59 7.97 10.02
N ARG A 250 -17.29 8.47 9.00
CA ARG A 250 -17.46 9.91 8.81
C ARG A 250 -18.21 10.54 9.99
N GLU A 251 -19.10 9.79 10.61
CA GLU A 251 -19.97 10.19 11.70
C GLU A 251 -19.21 10.30 13.03
N GLU A 252 -18.16 9.50 13.20
CA GLU A 252 -17.32 9.46 14.40
C GLU A 252 -16.27 10.57 14.46
N ILE A 253 -15.88 11.12 13.30
CA ILE A 253 -14.86 12.17 13.20
C ILE A 253 -15.51 13.52 12.91
N LYS A 254 -15.21 14.52 13.76
CA LYS A 254 -15.62 15.90 13.55
C LYS A 254 -14.42 16.82 13.24
N PRO A 255 -14.63 17.91 12.48
CA PRO A 255 -13.66 18.99 12.38
C PRO A 255 -13.17 19.44 13.76
N GLY A 256 -11.84 19.58 13.91
CA GLY A 256 -11.18 19.92 15.17
C GLY A 256 -10.66 18.73 15.98
N TYR A 257 -11.09 17.49 15.71
CA TYR A 257 -10.55 16.29 16.36
C TYR A 257 -9.08 16.04 15.95
N LEU A 258 -8.38 15.20 16.73
CA LEU A 258 -7.01 14.79 16.46
C LEU A 258 -6.94 13.35 15.91
N ILE A 259 -6.35 13.30 14.73
CA ILE A 259 -5.89 12.24 13.85
C ILE A 259 -4.55 11.52 14.04
N ASN A 260 -4.43 10.24 14.41
CA ASN A 260 -3.15 9.56 14.21
C ASN A 260 -3.08 8.93 12.81
N VAL A 261 -2.23 9.48 11.94
CA VAL A 261 -1.98 8.95 10.59
C VAL A 261 -0.48 8.79 10.42
N GLY A 262 -0.04 7.57 10.08
CA GLY A 262 1.39 7.29 9.89
C GLY A 262 2.25 7.50 11.13
N GLY A 263 1.67 7.44 12.34
CA GLY A 263 2.38 7.66 13.61
C GLY A 263 2.45 9.13 14.05
N CYS A 264 1.93 10.06 13.25
CA CYS A 264 1.90 11.49 13.57
C CYS A 264 0.49 11.92 13.95
N TRP A 265 0.37 12.81 14.94
CA TRP A 265 -0.90 13.44 15.31
C TRP A 265 -1.20 14.66 14.44
N ASN A 266 -2.44 14.74 13.94
CA ASN A 266 -2.87 15.75 12.97
C ASN A 266 -4.25 16.30 13.35
N LYS A 267 -4.53 17.56 13.04
CA LYS A 267 -5.85 18.18 13.31
C LYS A 267 -6.78 18.00 12.12
N VAL A 268 -7.98 17.48 12.36
CA VAL A 268 -9.01 17.33 11.33
C VAL A 268 -9.56 18.71 10.95
N LEU A 269 -9.57 18.99 9.65
CA LEU A 269 -10.18 20.21 9.08
C LEU A 269 -11.59 19.92 8.53
N LYS A 270 -11.75 18.79 7.85
CA LYS A 270 -13.01 18.45 7.17
C LYS A 270 -13.12 16.94 6.96
N THR A 271 -14.33 16.40 7.08
CA THR A 271 -14.66 15.03 6.71
C THR A 271 -15.37 14.97 5.35
N ASN A 272 -14.85 14.13 4.45
CA ASN A 272 -15.45 13.81 3.14
C ASN A 272 -16.04 12.39 3.17
N PRO A 273 -16.82 11.96 2.16
CA PRO A 273 -17.42 10.62 2.16
C PRO A 273 -16.43 9.45 2.25
N LYS A 274 -15.20 9.60 1.73
CA LYS A 274 -14.18 8.54 1.71
C LYS A 274 -12.87 8.92 2.42
N THR A 275 -12.66 10.20 2.67
CA THR A 275 -11.38 10.72 3.15
C THR A 275 -11.59 11.77 4.23
N VAL A 276 -10.55 11.97 5.03
CA VAL A 276 -10.47 13.06 6.00
C VAL A 276 -9.39 14.02 5.55
N GLN A 277 -9.73 15.31 5.50
CA GLN A 277 -8.76 16.38 5.30
C GLN A 277 -8.23 16.83 6.66
N TYR A 278 -6.91 16.85 6.81
CA TYR A 278 -6.25 17.21 8.06
C TYR A 278 -5.05 18.13 7.81
N GLU A 279 -4.62 18.79 8.87
CA GLU A 279 -3.40 19.58 8.94
C GLU A 279 -2.43 18.96 9.95
N SER A 280 -1.15 18.91 9.61
CA SER A 280 -0.14 18.34 10.51
C SER A 280 0.12 19.25 11.70
N LEU A 281 0.27 18.64 12.88
CA LEU A 281 0.72 19.37 14.08
C LEU A 281 2.25 19.51 14.14
N GLU A 282 2.99 18.77 13.30
CA GLU A 282 4.43 18.91 13.25
C GLU A 282 4.82 20.28 12.64
N GLU A 283 5.68 21.02 13.32
CA GLU A 283 6.03 22.39 12.91
C GLU A 283 6.59 22.45 11.48
N ARG A 284 7.35 21.43 11.06
CA ARG A 284 7.91 21.31 9.69
C ARG A 284 6.86 21.19 8.59
N PHE A 285 5.63 20.79 8.92
CA PHE A 285 4.53 20.57 7.98
C PHE A 285 3.30 21.43 8.28
N LYS A 286 3.45 22.42 9.17
CA LYS A 286 2.38 23.35 9.54
C LYS A 286 1.91 24.15 8.32
N GLY A 287 0.59 24.30 8.17
CA GLY A 287 -0.02 24.96 7.01
C GLY A 287 -0.27 24.03 5.80
N TYR A 288 0.33 22.84 5.75
CA TYR A 288 0.04 21.86 4.70
C TYR A 288 -1.24 21.08 5.01
N LYS A 289 -2.13 21.01 4.02
CA LYS A 289 -3.40 20.27 4.11
C LYS A 289 -3.26 18.95 3.37
N CYS A 290 -3.45 17.85 4.08
CA CYS A 290 -3.33 16.50 3.56
C CYS A 290 -4.69 15.78 3.58
N LEU A 291 -4.76 14.65 2.87
CA LEU A 291 -5.92 13.76 2.82
C LEU A 291 -5.48 12.35 3.18
N CYS A 292 -6.24 11.65 4.02
CA CYS A 292 -6.10 10.21 4.24
C CYS A 292 -7.46 9.52 4.08
N TYR A 293 -7.45 8.21 3.80
CA TYR A 293 -8.66 7.41 3.92
C TYR A 293 -8.95 7.14 5.39
N TYR A 294 -10.22 6.88 5.70
CA TYR A 294 -10.63 6.49 7.05
C TYR A 294 -9.92 5.23 7.54
N ALA A 295 -9.59 4.31 6.64
CA ALA A 295 -8.84 3.09 6.94
C ALA A 295 -7.36 3.34 7.32
N ASP A 296 -6.82 4.53 7.02
CA ASP A 296 -5.43 4.88 7.33
C ASP A 296 -5.27 5.51 8.73
N ILE A 297 -6.40 5.80 9.39
CA ILE A 297 -6.43 6.43 10.71
C ILE A 297 -6.22 5.34 11.77
N LYS A 298 -5.14 5.47 12.52
CA LYS A 298 -4.75 4.50 13.55
C LYS A 298 -5.41 4.79 14.90
N ASP A 299 -5.61 6.08 15.21
CA ASP A 299 -6.16 6.49 16.49
C ASP A 299 -6.86 7.87 16.40
N LEU A 300 -7.69 8.16 17.40
CA LEU A 300 -8.52 9.36 17.48
C LEU A 300 -8.51 9.94 18.89
N GLN A 301 -8.27 11.24 19.01
CA GLN A 301 -8.36 11.97 20.27
C GLN A 301 -9.23 13.23 20.11
N ILE A 302 -10.09 13.49 21.09
CA ILE A 302 -10.89 14.71 21.16
C ILE A 302 -10.12 15.71 22.04
N PRO A 303 -9.75 16.91 21.53
CA PRO A 303 -9.12 17.93 22.36
C PRO A 303 -10.02 18.32 23.54
N GLU A 304 -9.45 18.51 24.73
CA GLU A 304 -10.20 18.87 25.95
C GLU A 304 -11.02 20.16 25.80
N ASN A 305 -10.53 21.11 24.99
CA ASN A 305 -11.18 22.41 24.74
C ASN A 305 -12.05 22.41 23.47
N TRP A 306 -12.42 21.24 22.94
CA TRP A 306 -13.22 21.18 21.72
C TRP A 306 -14.67 21.59 21.99
N VAL A 307 -15.12 22.64 21.28
CA VAL A 307 -16.51 23.12 21.29
C VAL A 307 -17.05 23.02 19.87
N GLU A 308 -18.25 22.49 19.72
CA GLU A 308 -18.91 22.40 18.42
C GLU A 308 -19.27 23.81 17.91
N GLU A 309 -18.52 24.31 16.93
CA GLU A 309 -18.83 25.58 16.26
C GLU A 309 -20.16 25.48 15.51
N THR A 310 -21.24 25.92 16.16
CA THR A 310 -22.49 26.21 15.48
C THR A 310 -22.46 27.67 15.02
N VAL A 311 -22.16 27.89 13.73
CA VAL A 311 -22.34 29.21 13.12
C VAL A 311 -23.83 29.50 13.05
N GLN A 312 -24.40 30.06 14.12
CA GLN A 312 -25.77 30.58 14.10
C GLN A 312 -25.75 31.92 13.34
N VAL A 313 -26.10 31.87 12.06
CA VAL A 313 -26.42 33.08 11.29
C VAL A 313 -27.72 33.64 11.87
N GLY A 314 -27.64 34.71 12.66
CA GLY A 314 -28.82 35.38 13.20
C GLY A 314 -29.73 35.83 12.05
N ASN A 315 -31.01 35.49 12.10
CA ASN A 315 -31.98 35.88 11.07
C ASN A 315 -32.34 37.37 11.18
N PRO A 316 -31.95 38.24 10.23
CA PRO A 316 -32.21 39.67 10.28
C PRO A 316 -33.56 40.06 9.63
N PHE A 317 -34.27 39.10 9.04
CA PHE A 317 -35.50 39.38 8.31
C PHE A 317 -36.70 39.50 9.25
N VAL A 318 -37.61 40.42 8.93
CA VAL A 318 -38.88 40.62 9.65
C VAL A 318 -40.08 40.23 8.79
N VAL A 319 -41.21 39.94 9.43
CA VAL A 319 -42.46 39.67 8.70
C VAL A 319 -42.85 40.93 7.91
N GLY A 320 -43.17 40.74 6.63
CA GLY A 320 -43.46 41.82 5.69
C GLY A 320 -42.28 42.20 4.79
N ASP A 321 -41.04 41.84 5.13
CA ASP A 321 -39.89 42.06 4.26
C ASP A 321 -40.08 41.36 2.91
N ILE A 322 -39.62 42.02 1.84
CA ILE A 322 -39.58 41.46 0.50
C ILE A 322 -38.17 40.94 0.22
N VAL A 323 -38.08 39.73 -0.32
CA VAL A 323 -36.83 39.14 -0.79
C VAL A 323 -36.93 38.79 -2.26
N VAL A 324 -35.87 39.08 -3.01
CA VAL A 324 -35.83 38.94 -4.47
C VAL A 324 -34.57 38.23 -4.93
N THR A 325 -34.66 37.57 -6.08
CA THR A 325 -33.49 37.21 -6.88
C THR A 325 -33.51 38.06 -8.15
N THR A 326 -32.37 38.62 -8.53
CA THR A 326 -32.23 39.42 -9.76
C THR A 326 -31.38 38.67 -10.78
N TYR A 327 -31.64 38.91 -12.07
CA TYR A 327 -30.78 38.42 -13.14
C TYR A 327 -29.47 39.21 -13.17
N THR A 328 -28.37 38.52 -13.43
CA THR A 328 -27.00 39.07 -13.43
C THR A 328 -26.72 40.05 -14.57
N ASP A 329 -27.48 39.99 -15.67
CA ASP A 329 -27.25 40.73 -16.91
C ASP A 329 -27.90 42.12 -16.93
N ASN A 330 -29.06 42.29 -16.29
CA ASN A 330 -29.85 43.52 -16.34
C ASN A 330 -30.47 43.92 -14.99
N ASN A 331 -30.10 43.24 -13.91
CA ASN A 331 -30.60 43.46 -12.54
C ASN A 331 -32.14 43.43 -12.42
N ARG A 332 -32.83 42.84 -13.40
CA ARG A 332 -34.29 42.65 -13.36
C ARG A 332 -34.64 41.59 -12.33
N ILE A 333 -35.72 41.82 -11.60
CA ILE A 333 -36.26 40.87 -10.63
C ILE A 333 -36.77 39.62 -11.38
N ALA A 334 -36.17 38.47 -11.08
CA ALA A 334 -36.56 37.17 -11.62
C ALA A 334 -37.64 36.53 -10.74
N ASP A 335 -37.44 36.54 -9.42
CA ASP A 335 -38.40 36.04 -8.44
C ASP A 335 -38.53 37.02 -7.27
N ALA A 336 -39.75 37.19 -6.78
CA ALA A 336 -40.07 38.05 -5.65
C ALA A 336 -41.00 37.34 -4.66
N PHE A 337 -40.64 37.41 -3.38
CA PHE A 337 -41.41 36.84 -2.30
C PHE A 337 -41.51 37.80 -1.13
N GLN A 338 -42.62 37.74 -0.41
CA GLN A 338 -42.81 38.43 0.86
C GLN A 338 -42.72 37.43 2.01
N ILE A 339 -42.06 37.84 3.08
CA ILE A 339 -41.90 37.02 4.28
C ILE A 339 -43.19 37.10 5.11
N VAL A 340 -43.78 35.95 5.40
CA VAL A 340 -45.05 35.83 6.15
C VAL A 340 -44.84 35.33 7.58
N LYS A 341 -43.70 34.69 7.86
CA LYS A 341 -43.33 34.24 9.21
C LYS A 341 -41.81 34.18 9.36
N THR A 342 -41.30 34.50 10.54
CA THR A 342 -39.87 34.43 10.86
C THR A 342 -39.64 33.58 12.11
N THR A 343 -38.51 32.88 12.14
CA THR A 343 -37.94 32.22 13.32
C THR A 343 -36.45 32.55 13.41
N GLY A 344 -35.75 32.17 14.49
CA GLY A 344 -34.34 32.52 14.67
C GLY A 344 -33.38 32.12 13.54
N GLN A 345 -33.72 31.09 12.74
CA GLN A 345 -32.86 30.58 11.65
C GLN A 345 -33.58 30.37 10.31
N THR A 346 -34.91 30.54 10.26
CA THR A 346 -35.71 30.27 9.06
C THR A 346 -36.75 31.35 8.82
N VAL A 347 -37.16 31.51 7.57
CA VAL A 347 -38.28 32.36 7.16
C VAL A 347 -39.28 31.54 6.35
N THR A 348 -40.55 31.89 6.45
CA THR A 348 -41.58 31.41 5.54
C THR A 348 -41.88 32.52 4.55
N ILE A 349 -41.78 32.21 3.26
CA ILE A 349 -41.97 33.14 2.16
C ILE A 349 -43.18 32.77 1.32
N ARG A 350 -43.78 33.77 0.69
CA ARG A 350 -44.93 33.63 -0.21
C ARG A 350 -44.72 34.50 -1.46
N ARG A 351 -44.97 33.95 -2.65
CA ARG A 351 -44.65 34.60 -3.93
C ARG A 351 -45.56 35.80 -4.18
N ILE A 352 -44.97 36.92 -4.59
CA ILE A 352 -45.69 38.17 -4.91
C ILE A 352 -45.49 38.58 -6.37
N ARG A 353 -46.43 39.37 -6.89
CA ARG A 353 -46.39 39.88 -8.27
C ARG A 353 -45.39 41.02 -8.39
N VAL A 354 -44.66 41.06 -9.51
CA VAL A 354 -43.81 42.20 -9.91
C VAL A 354 -44.57 42.99 -10.96
N GLN A 355 -44.78 44.30 -10.74
CA GLN A 355 -45.40 45.22 -11.68
C GLN A 355 -44.44 46.36 -11.98
N SER A 356 -44.30 46.72 -13.25
CA SER A 356 -43.40 47.81 -13.70
C SER A 356 -41.97 47.72 -13.15
N GLY A 357 -41.44 46.50 -12.97
CA GLY A 357 -40.10 46.25 -12.47
C GLY A 357 -39.94 46.25 -10.94
N ALA A 358 -40.99 46.53 -10.17
CA ALA A 358 -40.97 46.53 -8.71
C ALA A 358 -41.90 45.44 -8.13
N PRO A 359 -41.51 44.79 -7.02
CA PRO A 359 -42.36 43.82 -6.34
C PRO A 359 -43.47 44.55 -5.58
N VAL A 360 -44.72 44.11 -5.73
CA VAL A 360 -45.88 44.75 -5.09
C VAL A 360 -46.17 44.03 -3.76
N PRO A 361 -46.09 44.72 -2.60
CA PRO A 361 -46.40 44.11 -1.30
C PRO A 361 -47.83 43.56 -1.26
N ASN A 362 -48.02 42.41 -0.61
CA ASN A 362 -49.30 41.71 -0.43
C ASN A 362 -50.01 41.25 -1.72
N ALA A 363 -49.43 41.48 -2.91
CA ALA A 363 -49.98 41.02 -4.18
C ALA A 363 -49.60 39.55 -4.46
N PHE A 364 -50.12 38.64 -3.63
CA PHE A 364 -49.75 37.22 -3.68
C PHE A 364 -50.23 36.53 -4.97
N VAL A 365 -49.33 35.75 -5.58
CA VAL A 365 -49.60 35.02 -6.83
C VAL A 365 -50.21 33.64 -6.56
N SER A 366 -49.95 33.06 -5.40
CA SER A 366 -50.53 31.77 -4.97
C SER A 366 -50.63 31.69 -3.44
N ASP A 367 -51.42 30.75 -2.92
CA ASP A 367 -51.51 30.45 -1.47
C ASP A 367 -50.36 29.57 -0.95
N LYS A 368 -49.48 29.11 -1.83
CA LYS A 368 -48.36 28.24 -1.46
C LYS A 368 -47.33 29.03 -0.65
N GLN A 369 -47.03 28.54 0.55
CA GLN A 369 -45.98 29.06 1.42
C GLN A 369 -44.79 28.09 1.43
N GLU A 370 -43.58 28.63 1.41
CA GLU A 370 -42.35 27.84 1.40
C GLU A 370 -41.46 28.26 2.56
N ARG A 371 -40.89 27.29 3.28
CA ARG A 371 -40.01 27.53 4.42
C ARG A 371 -38.55 27.39 3.99
N HIS A 372 -37.75 28.43 4.23
CA HIS A 372 -36.37 28.51 3.80
C HIS A 372 -35.42 28.87 4.96
N SER A 373 -34.18 28.41 4.86
CA SER A 373 -33.10 28.75 5.82
C SER A 373 -32.44 30.07 5.45
N VAL A 374 -31.99 30.79 6.46
CA VAL A 374 -31.16 32.00 6.30
C VAL A 374 -29.69 31.59 6.34
N LYS A 375 -28.90 32.03 5.37
CA LYS A 375 -27.50 31.66 5.20
C LYS A 375 -26.65 32.86 4.78
N LEU A 376 -25.34 32.72 4.95
CA LEU A 376 -24.36 33.59 4.32
C LEU A 376 -24.05 33.08 2.92
N ASP A 377 -24.04 33.98 1.93
CA ASP A 377 -23.52 33.68 0.60
C ASP A 377 -21.98 33.63 0.60
N ARG A 378 -21.37 33.37 -0.57
CA ARG A 378 -19.90 33.30 -0.70
C ARG A 378 -19.19 34.63 -0.42
N SER A 379 -19.92 35.75 -0.43
CA SER A 379 -19.40 37.09 -0.14
C SER A 379 -19.65 37.52 1.31
N GLY A 380 -20.26 36.66 2.14
CA GLY A 380 -20.60 36.97 3.53
C GLY A 380 -21.87 37.79 3.68
N LYS A 381 -22.72 37.90 2.66
CA LYS A 381 -24.02 38.58 2.75
C LYS A 381 -25.10 37.62 3.21
N ILE A 382 -25.98 38.08 4.09
CA ILE A 382 -27.11 37.29 4.59
C ILE A 382 -28.21 37.25 3.52
N ALA A 383 -28.67 36.04 3.20
CA ALA A 383 -29.72 35.80 2.22
C ALA A 383 -30.62 34.63 2.63
N VAL A 384 -31.82 34.59 2.05
CA VAL A 384 -32.72 33.44 2.16
C VAL A 384 -32.33 32.41 1.09
N ASN A 385 -32.09 31.17 1.49
CA ASN A 385 -31.67 30.09 0.60
C ASN A 385 -32.85 29.55 -0.22
N GLY A 386 -33.13 30.12 -1.39
CA GLY A 386 -34.16 29.68 -2.33
C GLY A 386 -33.85 28.33 -2.98
N GLN A 387 -34.79 27.79 -3.76
CA GLN A 387 -34.63 26.48 -4.41
C GLN A 387 -33.45 26.42 -5.40
N HIS A 388 -33.23 27.51 -6.13
CA HIS A 388 -32.20 27.56 -7.18
C HIS A 388 -31.19 28.69 -6.96
N ASN A 389 -31.57 29.76 -6.25
CA ASN A 389 -30.74 30.95 -6.03
C ASN A 389 -30.97 31.53 -4.63
N TYR A 390 -30.03 32.37 -4.19
CA TYR A 390 -30.20 33.20 -2.99
C TYR A 390 -31.19 34.35 -3.24
N LEU A 391 -32.05 34.61 -2.26
CA LEU A 391 -32.98 35.73 -2.25
C LEU A 391 -32.47 36.78 -1.25
N TYR A 392 -32.23 37.99 -1.74
CA TYR A 392 -31.72 39.11 -0.95
C TYR A 392 -32.85 40.07 -0.58
N LYS A 393 -32.70 40.77 0.54
CA LYS A 393 -33.67 41.80 0.95
C LYS A 393 -33.81 42.85 -0.15
N TYR A 394 -35.04 43.10 -0.58
CA TYR A 394 -35.34 44.15 -1.53
C TYR A 394 -35.40 45.50 -0.81
N THR A 395 -34.61 46.46 -1.29
CA THR A 395 -34.67 47.86 -0.89
C THR A 395 -35.18 48.65 -2.08
N ALA A 396 -36.30 49.35 -1.91
CA ALA A 396 -36.94 50.15 -2.96
C ALA A 396 -36.06 51.33 -3.40
#